data_AF-A0AB73U4X8-F1
#
_entry.id   AF-A0AB73U4X8-F1
#
_cell.length_a   1.000
_cell.length_b   1.000
_cell.length_c   1.000
_cell.angle_alpha   90.00
_cell.angle_beta   90.00
_cell.angle_gamma   90.00
#
_symmetry.space_group_name_H-M   'P 1'
#
loop_
_entity.id
_entity.type
_entity.pdbx_description
1 polymer ?
#
loop_
_entity_poly.entity_id
_entity_poly.type
_entity_poly.pdbx_seq_one_letter_code
_entity_poly.pdbx_strand_id
1 'polypeptide(L)'
;MEIVTVTPTFRRDEDGNQPPDGAPYDLEAKAVAPGNQLLVWEIGRDIANVQYTAFFQHDIPTQTGHRIKVRGDELIAYVHRWPSPWTDRIGVAVLAHGASD
;
A
#
# COMPACT_ATOMS: atom_id res chain seq x y z
N MET A 1 13.07 -4.29 10.53
CA MET A 1 12.52 -3.46 9.44
C MET A 1 12.39 -4.36 8.23
N GLU A 2 11.30 -4.23 7.48
CA GLU A 2 11.01 -5.06 6.31
C GLU A 2 10.93 -4.18 5.06
N ILE A 3 11.43 -4.68 3.93
CA ILE A 3 11.39 -3.96 2.66
C ILE A 3 10.06 -4.23 1.95
N VAL A 4 9.43 -3.15 1.51
CA VAL A 4 8.26 -3.17 0.63
C VAL A 4 8.65 -2.49 -0.67
N THR A 5 8.69 -3.25 -1.76
CA THR A 5 8.95 -2.68 -3.08
C THR A 5 7.63 -2.17 -3.66
N VAL A 6 7.63 -0.96 -4.19
CA VAL A 6 6.47 -0.34 -4.82
C VAL A 6 6.77 -0.07 -6.28
N THR A 7 5.85 -0.48 -7.14
CA THR A 7 5.86 -0.21 -8.56
C THR A 7 4.69 0.73 -8.87
N PRO A 8 4.95 1.98 -9.26
CA PRO A 8 3.90 2.90 -9.71
C PRO A 8 3.13 2.29 -10.88
N THR A 9 1.82 2.21 -10.75
CA THR A 9 0.94 1.82 -11.85
C THR A 9 0.21 3.06 -12.34
N PHE A 10 0.13 3.22 -13.65
CA PHE A 10 -0.63 4.30 -14.26
C PHE A 10 -1.99 3.77 -14.69
N ARG A 11 -3.02 4.63 -14.59
CA ARG A 11 -4.32 4.32 -15.21
C ARG A 11 -4.14 4.20 -16.71
N ARG A 12 -5.03 3.44 -17.35
CA ARG A 12 -5.14 3.41 -18.81
C ARG A 12 -5.28 4.84 -19.35
N ASP A 13 -4.61 5.11 -20.45
CA ASP A 13 -4.74 6.38 -21.17
C ASP A 13 -6.13 6.51 -21.83
N GLU A 14 -6.39 7.65 -22.45
CA GLU A 14 -7.66 7.92 -23.12
C GLU A 14 -7.95 6.97 -24.30
N ASP A 15 -6.89 6.35 -24.84
CA ASP A 15 -6.94 5.34 -25.90
C ASP A 15 -7.14 3.90 -25.36
N GLY A 16 -7.20 3.75 -24.03
CA GLY A 16 -7.37 2.45 -23.37
C GLY A 16 -6.10 1.60 -23.28
N ASN A 17 -4.94 2.14 -23.65
CA ASN A 17 -3.66 1.49 -23.48
C ASN A 17 -3.20 1.61 -22.02
N GLN A 18 -2.56 0.56 -21.51
CA GLN A 18 -1.91 0.63 -20.21
C GLN A 18 -0.50 1.21 -20.40
N PRO A 19 -0.19 2.38 -19.82
CA PRO A 19 1.16 2.92 -19.85
C PRO A 19 2.13 1.94 -19.17
N PRO A 20 3.42 1.96 -19.52
CA PRO A 20 4.42 1.17 -18.82
C PRO A 20 4.43 1.56 -17.34
N ASP A 21 4.52 0.56 -16.47
CA ASP A 21 4.67 0.76 -15.03
C ASP A 21 5.91 1.63 -14.76
N GLY A 22 5.83 2.45 -13.71
CA GLY A 22 6.96 3.29 -13.28
C GLY A 22 8.12 2.46 -12.72
N ALA A 23 9.27 3.11 -12.55
CA ALA A 23 10.43 2.46 -11.94
C ALA A 23 10.10 2.00 -10.50
N PRO A 24 10.35 0.72 -10.16
CA PRO A 24 10.17 0.24 -8.80
C PRO A 24 11.11 0.94 -7.83
N TYR A 25 10.63 1.21 -6.62
CA TYR A 25 11.43 1.73 -5.52
C TYR A 25 11.12 1.01 -4.21
N ASP A 26 12.13 0.91 -3.35
CA ASP A 26 12.02 0.23 -2.07
C ASP A 26 11.66 1.21 -0.96
N LEU A 27 10.74 0.78 -0.09
CA LEU A 27 10.38 1.48 1.13
C LEU A 27 10.68 0.61 2.34
N GLU A 28 11.20 1.23 3.39
CA GLU A 28 11.42 0.56 4.68
C GLU A 28 10.16 0.65 5.54
N ALA A 29 9.45 -0.47 5.65
CA ALA A 29 8.34 -0.60 6.58
C ALA A 29 8.88 -0.78 8.00
N LYS A 30 8.27 -0.05 8.94
CA LYS A 30 8.55 -0.23 10.37
C LYS A 30 8.11 -1.62 10.82
N ALA A 31 6.94 -2.05 10.35
CA ALA A 31 6.38 -3.36 10.65
C ALA A 31 5.46 -3.81 9.50
N VAL A 32 5.43 -5.11 9.24
CA VAL A 32 4.45 -5.74 8.34
C VAL A 32 3.69 -6.80 9.12
N ALA A 33 2.38 -6.64 9.20
CA ALA A 33 1.47 -7.57 9.86
C ALA A 33 0.62 -8.31 8.83
N PRO A 34 0.28 -9.59 9.05
CA PRO A 34 -0.66 -10.31 8.19
C PRO A 34 -2.09 -9.77 8.35
N GLY A 35 -2.88 -9.86 7.29
CA GLY A 35 -4.30 -9.50 7.27
C GLY A 35 -4.57 -7.99 7.20
N ASN A 36 -5.85 -7.63 7.24
CA ASN A 36 -6.31 -6.24 7.36
C ASN A 36 -6.26 -5.79 8.82
N GLN A 37 -5.15 -5.15 9.21
CA GLN A 37 -5.05 -4.59 10.56
C GLN A 37 -5.83 -3.29 10.72
N LEU A 38 -6.24 -2.61 9.64
CA LEU A 38 -6.97 -1.35 9.75
C LEU A 38 -8.43 -1.52 10.23
N LEU A 39 -9.05 -2.68 9.99
CA LEU A 39 -10.37 -3.03 10.54
C LEU A 39 -10.38 -2.99 12.08
N VAL A 40 -9.30 -3.43 12.72
CA VAL A 40 -9.15 -3.40 14.19
C VAL A 40 -9.16 -1.97 14.73
N TRP A 41 -8.79 -0.99 13.90
CA TRP A 41 -8.74 0.42 14.27
C TRP A 41 -9.95 1.21 13.77
N GLU A 42 -10.97 0.55 13.19
CA GLU A 42 -12.12 1.17 12.51
C GLU A 42 -11.74 2.14 11.37
N ILE A 43 -10.52 2.00 10.87
CA ILE A 43 -9.96 2.87 9.84
C ILE A 43 -10.18 2.21 8.48
N GLY A 44 -11.17 2.66 7.72
CA GLY A 44 -11.33 2.30 6.31
C GLY A 44 -12.46 1.32 5.98
N ARG A 45 -12.51 0.92 4.71
CA ARG A 45 -13.57 0.09 4.14
C ARG A 45 -13.30 -1.40 4.40
N ASP A 46 -14.34 -2.21 4.42
CA ASP A 46 -14.24 -3.67 4.40
C ASP A 46 -13.53 -4.11 3.11
N ILE A 47 -12.23 -4.35 3.22
CA ILE A 47 -11.42 -4.94 2.15
C ILE A 47 -11.23 -6.40 2.56
N ALA A 48 -12.14 -7.24 2.06
CA ALA A 48 -12.26 -8.65 2.46
C ALA A 48 -11.04 -9.54 2.12
N ASN A 49 -10.02 -9.01 1.42
CA ASN A 49 -8.88 -9.78 0.89
C ASN A 49 -7.51 -9.12 1.12
N VAL A 50 -7.28 -8.48 2.27
CA VAL A 50 -5.95 -7.97 2.62
C VAL A 50 -5.06 -9.11 3.11
N GLN A 51 -3.94 -9.34 2.46
CA GLN A 51 -2.92 -10.32 2.88
C GLN A 51 -1.94 -9.72 3.88
N TYR A 52 -1.54 -8.46 3.69
CA TYR A 52 -0.60 -7.76 4.56
C TYR A 52 -1.00 -6.30 4.79
N THR A 53 -0.65 -5.81 5.98
CA THR A 53 -0.66 -4.39 6.33
C THR A 53 0.77 -3.95 6.65
N ALA A 54 1.34 -3.07 5.82
CA ALA A 54 2.65 -2.48 6.06
C ALA A 54 2.51 -1.10 6.73
N PHE A 55 3.20 -0.88 7.85
CA PHE A 55 3.16 0.35 8.63
C PHE A 55 4.41 1.21 8.40
N PHE A 56 4.20 2.49 8.08
CA PHE A 56 5.25 3.49 7.91
C PHE A 56 5.07 4.64 8.92
N GLN A 57 6.18 5.19 9.41
CA GLN A 57 6.18 6.29 10.40
C GLN A 57 6.18 7.69 9.78
N HIS A 58 6.37 7.77 8.47
CA HIS A 58 6.43 8.99 7.68
C HIS A 58 5.56 8.81 6.43
N ASP A 59 5.20 9.92 5.79
CA ASP A 59 4.52 9.86 4.51
C ASP A 59 5.43 9.23 3.45
N ILE A 60 4.84 8.42 2.58
CA ILE A 60 5.55 7.66 1.55
C ILE A 60 5.02 8.05 0.17
N PRO A 61 5.87 8.03 -0.88
CA PRO A 61 5.49 8.39 -2.24
C PRO A 61 4.62 7.33 -2.94
N THR A 62 3.73 6.65 -2.21
CA THR A 62 2.87 5.57 -2.71
C THR A 62 1.41 6.01 -2.78
N GLN A 63 0.67 5.45 -3.75
CA GLN A 63 -0.75 5.72 -3.94
C GLN A 63 -1.55 4.44 -4.01
N THR A 64 -2.85 4.54 -3.72
CA THR A 64 -3.79 3.44 -3.91
C THR A 64 -3.84 3.05 -5.39
N GLY A 65 -3.72 1.75 -5.68
CA GLY A 65 -3.68 1.19 -7.01
C GLY A 65 -2.28 0.78 -7.49
N HIS A 66 -1.22 1.30 -6.86
CA HIS A 66 0.16 0.88 -7.17
C HIS A 66 0.35 -0.62 -6.90
N ARG A 67 1.19 -1.28 -7.70
CA ARG A 67 1.59 -2.66 -7.42
C ARG A 67 2.66 -2.64 -6.33
N ILE A 68 2.57 -3.55 -5.38
CA ILE A 68 3.55 -3.69 -4.28
C ILE A 68 3.99 -5.12 -4.14
N LYS A 69 5.23 -5.29 -3.70
CA LYS A 69 5.81 -6.59 -3.38
C LYS A 69 6.14 -6.64 -1.89
N VAL A 70 5.54 -7.59 -1.20
CA VAL A 70 5.74 -7.81 0.24
C VAL A 70 6.07 -9.27 0.45
N ARG A 71 7.24 -9.57 1.04
CA ARG A 71 7.70 -10.94 1.30
C ARG A 71 7.72 -11.88 0.07
N GLY A 72 7.82 -11.31 -1.12
CA GLY A 72 7.81 -12.06 -2.38
C GLY A 72 6.46 -12.07 -3.11
N ASP A 73 5.37 -11.72 -2.42
CA ASP A 73 4.02 -11.70 -2.98
C ASP A 73 3.74 -10.35 -3.67
N GLU A 74 3.24 -10.40 -4.91
CA GLU A 74 2.79 -9.22 -5.66
C GLU A 74 1.31 -8.93 -5.42
N LEU A 75 1.02 -7.70 -5.00
CA LEU A 75 -0.27 -7.28 -4.48
C LEU A 75 -0.58 -5.85 -4.94
N ILE A 76 -1.82 -5.41 -4.77
CA ILE A 76 -2.22 -4.02 -5.04
C ILE A 76 -2.27 -3.25 -3.73
N ALA A 77 -1.63 -2.07 -3.72
CA ALA A 77 -1.62 -1.15 -2.60
C ALA A 77 -2.96 -0.44 -2.45
N TYR A 78 -3.47 -0.41 -1.23
CA TYR A 78 -4.46 0.55 -0.77
C TYR A 78 -3.84 1.36 0.35
N VAL A 79 -3.67 2.66 0.11
CA VAL A 79 -2.96 3.56 1.00
C VAL A 79 -3.96 4.29 1.88
N HIS A 80 -3.87 4.06 3.19
CA HIS A 80 -4.55 4.88 4.17
C HIS A 80 -3.52 5.72 4.93
N ARG A 81 -3.69 7.05 4.89
CA ARG A 81 -2.88 8.01 5.63
C ARG A 81 -3.68 8.46 6.84
N TRP A 82 -3.20 8.18 8.06
CA TRP A 82 -3.79 8.77 9.26
C TRP A 82 -2.83 9.81 9.85
N PRO A 83 -3.30 11.04 10.11
CA PRO A 83 -2.56 11.98 10.91
C PRO A 83 -2.50 11.47 12.35
N SER A 84 -1.32 11.43 12.95
CA SER A 84 -1.21 11.20 14.39
C SER A 84 -1.75 12.43 15.13
N PRO A 85 -2.73 12.31 16.04
CA PRO A 85 -3.25 13.47 16.78
C PRO A 85 -2.26 14.03 17.81
N TRP A 86 -1.17 13.30 18.11
CA TRP A 86 -0.20 13.64 19.16
C TRP A 86 1.18 14.00 18.62
N THR A 87 1.42 13.79 17.33
CA THR A 87 2.70 14.07 16.68
C THR A 87 2.45 14.55 15.26
N ASP A 88 3.34 15.38 14.69
CA ASP A 88 3.27 15.82 13.29
C ASP A 88 3.60 14.69 12.28
N ARG A 89 3.32 13.43 12.66
CA ARG A 89 3.65 12.24 11.90
C ARG A 89 2.39 11.71 11.22
N ILE A 90 2.53 11.43 9.93
CA ILE A 90 1.52 10.71 9.15
C ILE A 90 1.91 9.23 9.24
N GLY A 91 1.04 8.42 9.85
CA GLY A 91 1.15 6.97 9.73
C GLY A 91 0.53 6.54 8.42
N VAL A 92 1.24 5.71 7.66
CA VAL A 92 0.71 5.15 6.41
C VAL A 92 0.57 3.65 6.59
N ALA A 93 -0.63 3.13 6.31
CA ALA A 93 -0.84 1.70 6.11
C ALA A 93 -1.06 1.45 4.64
N VAL A 94 -0.30 0.50 4.11
CA VAL A 94 -0.53 -0.04 2.79
C VAL A 94 -1.14 -1.42 2.97
N LEU A 95 -2.42 -1.55 2.62
CA LEU A 95 -3.09 -2.84 2.53
C LEU A 95 -2.77 -3.44 1.17
N ALA A 96 -2.44 -4.72 1.16
CA ALA A 96 -2.03 -5.45 -0.02
C ALA A 96 -3.08 -6.52 -0.34
N HIS A 97 -3.81 -6.40 -1.45
CA HIS A 97 -4.78 -7.42 -1.88
C HIS A 97 -4.37 -8.09 -3.19
N GLY A 98 -4.74 -9.35 -3.37
CA GLY A 98 -4.57 -10.05 -4.64
C GLY A 98 -5.32 -9.32 -5.75
N ALA A 99 -4.71 -9.19 -6.93
CA ALA A 99 -5.38 -8.69 -8.12
C ALA A 99 -6.51 -9.68 -8.47
N SER A 100 -7.72 -9.42 -7.96
CA SER A 100 -8.91 -10.13 -8.43
C SER A 100 -9.15 -9.72 -9.87
N ASP A 101 -9.19 -10.74 -10.73
CA ASP A 101 -9.66 -10.72 -12.12
C ASP A 101 -11.04 -10.04 -12.24
#